data_AF-A0A5E4KFV6-F1
#
_entry.id   AF-A0A5E4KFV6-F1
#
_cell.length_a   1.000
_cell.length_b   1.000
_cell.length_c   1.000
_cell.angle_alpha   90.00
_cell.angle_beta   90.00
_cell.angle_gamma   90.00
#
_symmetry.space_group_name_H-M   'P 1'
#
loop_
_entity.id
_entity.type
_entity.pdbx_description
1 polymer ?
#
loop_
_entity_poly.entity_id
_entity_poly.type
_entity_poly.pdbx_seq_one_letter_code
_entity_poly.pdbx_strand_id
1 'polypeptide(L)'
;MTLSCKRCGITSQITCPGFGKHAPAISVINYQNRPRCNLCGTVFTSVTCQCGYVTNYPQSPIVNNETASKEKPQPYANIKNVKKKNESFSDSGEMDNINNLQRSPNGEDFPMLFKELLNVYNKEIANGKISETRKQSLDSILSQLDSMMQNEDNDIAGLTASRSRLTELMASMSHMIEDPSHGTPPLERDSRADAVWKRFSKLKLYLSQDVMRPHSGSEERATGMELFKQCAYADTFLHQHSGDDDTVFGYETDTMRQLAREVRVFSLRNHLTLVSPIWASSPSMNDPNAIFFSGGDALRNLLADVCARQKLKLLGLSASKNIASARWDQLQICQVAVFDFTGYERPDPDRQIDLAGAGVIAAVAYELGIALTLGRMIIIIANEGQNLPFDVDIEPVRLNGDDGDSTLLADAIDDAIYGLQRSGTESSIVATRAYLNEKFSNIQNFIVKQSLKLIDDEVARDPIKFRQFLEPVLGGAGQDAPQIVFPAWPGSYPDPEMRRCFHVTAFGPAWAKDTMNIVSSGCEIAGVEYIRGDKVLDPNIIRSIWDNLCQASHVVVDLTGLNANVMLELGIAHALGRNVLLVTQDSDIKSYFSSITKLRMHTYSITSDSGLKPLNDALNKFFSQV
;
A
#
# COMPACT_ATOMS: atom_id res chain seq x y z
N MET A 1 19.16 -14.96 -0.60
CA MET A 1 18.77 -16.39 -0.62
C MET A 1 18.45 -16.80 -2.06
N THR A 2 18.69 -18.06 -2.45
CA THR A 2 18.33 -18.56 -3.78
C THR A 2 17.51 -19.85 -3.64
N LEU A 3 16.25 -19.86 -4.08
CA LEU A 3 15.39 -21.04 -4.13
C LEU A 3 15.52 -21.72 -5.48
N SER A 4 16.07 -22.94 -5.53
CA SER A 4 16.13 -23.74 -6.75
C SER A 4 15.08 -24.85 -6.71
N CYS A 5 14.16 -24.87 -7.67
CA CYS A 5 13.19 -25.97 -7.78
C CYS A 5 13.87 -27.21 -8.36
N LYS A 6 13.93 -28.32 -7.60
CA LYS A 6 14.52 -29.58 -8.07
C LYS A 6 13.78 -30.24 -9.24
N ARG A 7 12.53 -29.84 -9.53
CA ARG A 7 11.72 -30.41 -10.60
C ARG A 7 11.81 -29.64 -11.92
N CYS A 8 11.77 -28.30 -11.88
CA CYS A 8 11.79 -27.47 -13.08
C CYS A 8 13.06 -26.60 -13.23
N GLY A 9 13.99 -26.66 -12.29
CA GLY A 9 15.29 -25.97 -12.35
C GLY A 9 15.24 -24.44 -12.12
N ILE A 10 14.06 -23.85 -11.97
CA ILE A 10 13.93 -22.40 -11.79
C ILE A 10 14.58 -21.95 -10.48
N THR A 11 15.27 -20.80 -10.53
CA THR A 11 15.96 -20.18 -9.41
C THR A 11 15.37 -18.82 -9.10
N SER A 12 14.93 -18.60 -7.86
CA SER A 12 14.37 -17.31 -7.41
C SER A 12 15.24 -16.71 -6.30
N GLN A 13 15.54 -15.41 -6.38
CA GLN A 13 16.21 -14.69 -5.30
C GLN A 13 15.20 -14.23 -4.24
N ILE A 14 15.53 -14.44 -2.95
CA ILE A 14 14.74 -13.96 -1.80
C ILE A 14 15.66 -13.23 -0.82
N THR A 15 15.18 -12.15 -0.23
CA THR A 15 15.89 -11.37 0.78
C THR A 15 15.78 -12.02 2.16
N CYS A 16 16.90 -12.11 2.88
CA CYS A 16 16.95 -12.60 4.26
C CYS A 16 16.53 -11.46 5.20
N PRO A 17 15.60 -11.64 6.15
CA PRO A 17 15.17 -10.55 7.03
C PRO A 17 16.18 -10.18 8.14
N GLY A 18 17.37 -10.78 8.19
CA GLY A 18 18.35 -10.53 9.27
C GLY A 18 17.86 -11.04 10.64
N PHE A 19 18.67 -10.85 11.69
CA PHE A 19 18.34 -11.13 13.12
C PHE A 19 18.49 -12.54 13.70
N GLY A 20 19.40 -13.41 13.22
CA GLY A 20 19.85 -14.56 14.03
C GLY A 20 18.76 -15.59 14.45
N LYS A 21 17.52 -15.44 13.96
CA LYS A 21 16.43 -16.40 14.03
C LYS A 21 16.02 -16.72 12.59
N HIS A 22 16.44 -17.88 12.12
CA HIS A 22 16.19 -18.35 10.75
C HIS A 22 14.77 -18.92 10.62
N ALA A 23 13.75 -18.08 10.74
CA ALA A 23 12.41 -18.38 10.24
C ALA A 23 12.27 -17.76 8.84
N PRO A 24 11.76 -18.48 7.83
CA PRO A 24 11.53 -17.89 6.51
C PRO A 24 10.56 -16.71 6.64
N ALA A 25 10.83 -15.62 5.95
CA ALA A 25 9.89 -14.51 5.81
C ALA A 25 8.53 -15.04 5.30
N ILE A 26 7.43 -14.42 5.73
CA ILE A 26 6.05 -14.71 5.32
C ILE A 26 5.91 -14.73 3.78
N SER A 27 6.78 -14.02 3.06
CA SER A 27 6.91 -14.03 1.59
C SER A 27 7.28 -15.37 0.96
N VAL A 28 7.58 -16.40 1.77
CA VAL A 28 7.94 -17.75 1.31
C VAL A 28 6.88 -18.79 1.68
N ILE A 29 5.80 -18.40 2.37
CA ILE A 29 4.86 -19.33 2.99
C ILE A 29 3.44 -19.12 2.46
N ASN A 30 2.85 -20.17 1.85
CA ASN A 30 1.40 -20.27 1.63
C ASN A 30 0.88 -21.57 2.28
N TYR A 31 -0.44 -21.62 2.49
CA TYR A 31 -1.33 -22.67 3.01
C TYR A 31 -0.61 -23.88 3.65
N GLN A 32 -0.75 -23.98 4.98
CA GLN A 32 -0.14 -25.02 5.84
C GLN A 32 1.39 -24.90 6.05
N ASN A 33 1.95 -23.69 6.01
CA ASN A 33 3.36 -23.45 6.31
C ASN A 33 4.38 -24.08 5.33
N ARG A 34 4.07 -24.20 4.02
CA ARG A 34 4.98 -24.86 3.05
C ARG A 34 5.26 -24.03 1.77
N PRO A 35 6.52 -23.70 1.45
CA PRO A 35 6.87 -23.05 0.19
C PRO A 35 6.58 -23.95 -1.02
N ARG A 36 5.98 -23.39 -2.09
CA ARG A 36 5.71 -24.09 -3.36
C ARG A 36 6.28 -23.34 -4.56
N CYS A 37 6.71 -24.07 -5.58
CA CYS A 37 7.09 -23.50 -6.86
C CYS A 37 5.84 -22.97 -7.58
N ASN A 38 5.84 -21.68 -7.93
CA ASN A 38 4.77 -21.01 -8.66
C ASN A 38 4.54 -21.55 -10.09
N LEU A 39 5.55 -22.22 -10.68
CA LEU A 39 5.46 -22.75 -12.04
C LEU A 39 4.95 -24.20 -12.09
N CYS A 40 5.37 -25.06 -11.16
CA CYS A 40 5.07 -26.50 -11.21
C CYS A 40 4.37 -27.05 -9.95
N GLY A 41 4.05 -26.19 -8.99
CA GLY A 41 3.32 -26.55 -7.76
C GLY A 41 4.09 -27.42 -6.76
N THR A 42 5.36 -27.76 -7.06
CA THR A 42 6.17 -28.65 -6.22
C THR A 42 6.55 -27.97 -4.91
N VAL A 43 6.35 -28.65 -3.79
CA VAL A 43 6.74 -28.18 -2.46
C VAL A 43 8.26 -28.19 -2.33
N PHE A 44 8.83 -27.09 -1.88
CA PHE A 44 10.25 -27.05 -1.56
C PHE A 44 10.50 -27.84 -0.27
N THR A 45 11.43 -28.79 -0.31
CA THR A 45 11.79 -29.63 0.84
C THR A 45 12.91 -29.03 1.67
N SER A 46 13.68 -28.09 1.10
CA SER A 46 14.67 -27.30 1.82
C SER A 46 14.94 -25.94 1.16
N VAL A 47 15.43 -24.98 1.94
CA VAL A 47 15.90 -23.66 1.49
C VAL A 47 17.32 -23.43 1.99
N THR A 48 18.22 -22.93 1.14
CA THR A 48 19.60 -22.61 1.52
C THR A 48 19.81 -21.10 1.53
N CYS A 49 20.26 -20.58 2.68
CA CYS A 49 20.62 -19.18 2.87
C CYS A 49 22.01 -18.89 2.25
N GLN A 50 22.28 -17.63 1.90
CA GLN A 50 23.59 -17.21 1.39
C GLN A 50 24.72 -17.36 2.43
N CYS A 51 24.41 -17.43 3.72
CA CYS A 51 25.37 -17.77 4.78
C CYS A 51 25.66 -19.28 4.91
N GLY A 52 25.06 -20.14 4.07
CA GLY A 52 25.25 -21.60 4.08
C GLY A 52 24.26 -22.38 4.94
N TYR A 53 23.39 -21.71 5.71
CA TYR A 53 22.37 -22.37 6.54
C TYR A 53 21.26 -23.01 5.69
N VAL A 54 20.90 -24.27 5.99
CA VAL A 54 19.87 -25.04 5.25
C VAL A 54 18.66 -25.30 6.16
N THR A 55 17.50 -24.75 5.80
CA THR A 55 16.22 -25.04 6.46
C THR A 55 15.57 -26.23 5.78
N ASN A 56 15.30 -27.33 6.51
CA ASN A 56 14.61 -28.52 6.00
C ASN A 56 13.16 -28.55 6.47
N TYR A 57 12.20 -28.83 5.57
CA TYR A 57 10.80 -29.00 5.93
C TYR A 57 10.46 -30.50 6.09
N PRO A 58 9.75 -30.91 7.16
CA PRO A 58 9.44 -32.32 7.40
C PRO A 58 8.52 -32.89 6.31
N GLN A 59 8.90 -34.05 5.76
CA GLN A 59 8.03 -34.86 4.91
C GLN A 59 7.10 -35.69 5.81
N SER A 60 5.80 -35.38 5.85
CA SER A 60 4.82 -36.36 6.34
C SER A 60 4.44 -37.32 5.21
N PRO A 61 4.25 -38.61 5.51
CA PRO A 61 3.97 -39.63 4.50
C PRO A 61 2.64 -39.35 3.79
N ILE A 62 2.64 -39.57 2.48
CA ILE A 62 1.47 -39.49 1.61
C ILE A 62 0.49 -40.57 2.06
N VAL A 63 -0.67 -40.17 2.61
CA VAL A 63 -1.80 -41.09 2.79
C VAL A 63 -2.54 -41.18 1.46
N ASN A 64 -2.32 -42.26 0.72
CA ASN A 64 -3.10 -42.58 -0.47
C ASN A 64 -4.50 -43.05 -0.02
N ASN A 65 -5.51 -42.22 -0.25
CA ASN A 65 -6.91 -42.63 -0.13
C ASN A 65 -7.33 -43.39 -1.41
N GLU A 66 -6.95 -44.65 -1.49
CA GLU A 66 -7.63 -45.64 -2.34
C GLU A 66 -7.87 -46.90 -1.51
N THR A 67 -9.02 -46.94 -0.84
CA THR A 67 -9.89 -48.11 -0.59
C THR A 67 -10.78 -47.82 0.62
N ALA A 68 -12.03 -47.44 0.34
CA ALA A 68 -13.10 -47.65 1.29
C ALA A 68 -13.41 -49.15 1.30
N SER A 69 -13.18 -49.86 2.42
CA SER A 69 -14.15 -50.77 3.04
C SER A 69 -13.55 -51.60 4.18
N LYS A 70 -14.29 -51.60 5.30
CA LYS A 70 -14.26 -52.55 6.43
C LYS A 70 -13.01 -52.50 7.34
N GLU A 71 -13.13 -51.86 8.50
CA GLU A 71 -13.10 -52.52 9.82
C GLU A 71 -13.24 -51.51 10.98
N LYS A 72 -13.76 -51.99 12.12
CA LYS A 72 -14.24 -51.24 13.30
C LYS A 72 -13.11 -50.63 14.15
N PRO A 73 -13.41 -49.65 15.03
CA PRO A 73 -12.39 -48.88 15.77
C PRO A 73 -11.98 -49.55 17.09
N GLN A 74 -10.71 -49.49 17.47
CA GLN A 74 -10.22 -49.63 18.86
C GLN A 74 -8.78 -49.09 19.03
N PRO A 75 -8.29 -48.79 20.25
CA PRO A 75 -7.75 -47.47 20.61
C PRO A 75 -6.24 -47.43 20.90
N TYR A 76 -5.75 -46.18 21.04
CA TYR A 76 -4.42 -45.73 21.45
C TYR A 76 -3.63 -46.65 22.40
N ALA A 77 -2.35 -46.87 22.08
CA ALA A 77 -1.32 -47.33 23.01
C ALA A 77 -0.03 -46.49 22.90
N ASN A 78 0.41 -46.04 24.08
CA ASN A 78 1.63 -45.29 24.41
C ASN A 78 2.93 -45.86 23.84
N ILE A 79 3.87 -45.00 23.42
CA ILE A 79 5.31 -45.28 23.60
C ILE A 79 6.08 -44.01 24.06
N LYS A 80 6.88 -44.25 25.09
CA LYS A 80 7.68 -43.37 25.94
C LYS A 80 8.97 -42.85 25.28
N ASN A 81 9.37 -41.65 25.72
CA ASN A 81 10.72 -41.11 26.00
C ASN A 81 11.95 -41.81 25.40
N VAL A 82 12.79 -41.01 24.71
CA VAL A 82 14.26 -41.08 24.84
C VAL A 82 14.83 -39.66 24.89
N LYS A 83 15.37 -39.27 26.04
CA LYS A 83 16.27 -38.13 26.22
C LYS A 83 17.66 -38.46 25.66
N LYS A 84 18.28 -37.54 24.93
CA LYS A 84 19.75 -37.40 24.90
C LYS A 84 20.13 -35.91 24.93
N LYS A 85 20.93 -35.57 25.93
CA LYS A 85 21.62 -34.29 26.14
C LYS A 85 22.65 -34.06 25.05
N ASN A 86 22.80 -32.80 24.63
CA ASN A 86 24.09 -32.15 24.39
C ASN A 86 23.94 -30.67 24.72
N GLU A 87 24.67 -30.23 25.74
CA GLU A 87 24.79 -28.85 26.20
C GLU A 87 25.90 -28.15 25.38
N SER A 88 25.61 -26.96 24.83
CA SER A 88 26.53 -25.80 24.89
C SER A 88 25.90 -24.56 24.21
N PHE A 89 25.86 -23.46 24.99
CA PHE A 89 25.59 -22.06 24.66
C PHE A 89 24.21 -21.70 24.07
N SER A 90 23.26 -21.47 24.98
CA SER A 90 21.98 -20.81 24.74
C SER A 90 21.80 -19.67 25.75
N ASP A 91 21.69 -18.43 25.28
CA ASP A 91 21.18 -17.32 26.11
C ASP A 91 20.09 -16.51 25.38
N SER A 92 19.29 -17.20 24.56
CA SER A 92 18.15 -16.63 23.82
C SER A 92 16.87 -17.47 23.95
N GLY A 93 16.83 -18.41 24.91
CA GLY A 93 15.83 -19.47 24.95
C GLY A 93 14.54 -19.19 25.74
N GLU A 94 14.44 -18.08 26.48
CA GLU A 94 13.32 -17.91 27.42
C GLU A 94 12.16 -17.02 26.92
N MET A 95 12.29 -16.32 25.79
CA MET A 95 11.17 -15.57 25.17
C MET A 95 10.41 -16.36 24.09
N ASP A 96 10.89 -17.54 23.68
CA ASP A 96 10.21 -18.36 22.67
C ASP A 96 9.03 -19.19 23.24
N ASN A 97 8.83 -19.21 24.56
CA ASN A 97 7.71 -19.93 25.20
C ASN A 97 6.36 -19.22 25.08
N ILE A 98 6.34 -17.90 24.92
CA ILE A 98 5.09 -17.12 24.79
C ILE A 98 4.38 -17.42 23.46
N ASN A 99 5.12 -17.79 22.41
CA ASN A 99 4.59 -18.05 21.07
C ASN A 99 4.00 -19.46 20.87
N ASN A 100 4.20 -20.39 21.83
CA ASN A 100 3.75 -21.79 21.70
C ASN A 100 2.50 -22.14 22.53
N LEU A 101 1.88 -21.17 23.20
CA LEU A 101 0.58 -21.35 23.84
C LEU A 101 -0.52 -21.34 22.77
N GLN A 102 -1.05 -22.52 22.44
CA GLN A 102 -2.32 -22.64 21.72
C GLN A 102 -3.39 -21.92 22.55
N ARG A 103 -3.85 -20.76 22.08
CA ARG A 103 -4.86 -19.95 22.78
C ARG A 103 -6.13 -20.77 23.04
N SER A 104 -6.43 -21.01 24.32
CA SER A 104 -7.74 -21.47 24.77
C SER A 104 -8.80 -20.38 24.53
N PRO A 105 -10.03 -20.70 24.09
CA PRO A 105 -11.09 -19.71 23.88
C PRO A 105 -11.55 -18.98 25.16
N ASN A 106 -11.13 -19.45 26.35
CA ASN A 106 -11.73 -19.07 27.63
C ASN A 106 -10.85 -18.17 28.54
N GLY A 107 -9.73 -17.62 28.07
CA GLY A 107 -8.96 -16.62 28.84
C GLY A 107 -8.16 -17.15 30.04
N GLU A 108 -8.03 -18.48 30.19
CA GLU A 108 -7.32 -19.13 31.31
C GLU A 108 -5.78 -18.88 31.34
N ASP A 109 -5.18 -18.32 30.28
CA ASP A 109 -3.73 -18.12 30.17
C ASP A 109 -3.22 -16.75 30.68
N PHE A 110 -4.11 -15.79 30.97
CA PHE A 110 -3.69 -14.41 31.27
C PHE A 110 -2.89 -14.25 32.58
N PRO A 111 -3.21 -14.91 33.69
CA PRO A 111 -2.40 -14.84 34.92
C PRO A 111 -1.00 -15.42 34.75
N MET A 112 -0.86 -16.45 33.92
CA MET A 112 0.42 -17.07 33.62
C MET A 112 1.30 -16.14 32.77
N LEU A 113 0.72 -15.51 31.74
CA LEU A 113 1.38 -14.49 30.92
C LEU A 113 1.81 -13.27 31.74
N PHE A 114 0.97 -12.81 32.67
CA PHE A 114 1.30 -11.69 33.55
C PHE A 114 2.48 -12.00 34.48
N LYS A 115 2.53 -13.23 35.01
CA LYS A 115 3.67 -13.69 35.82
C LYS A 115 4.97 -13.75 35.01
N GLU A 116 4.90 -14.19 33.76
CA GLU A 116 6.05 -14.21 32.85
C GLU A 116 6.52 -12.80 32.50
N LEU A 117 5.59 -11.86 32.29
CA LEU A 117 5.87 -10.43 32.11
C LEU A 117 6.63 -9.85 33.32
N LEU A 118 6.16 -10.13 34.55
CA LEU A 118 6.83 -9.68 35.78
C LEU A 118 8.25 -10.25 35.90
N ASN A 119 8.46 -11.50 35.50
CA ASN A 119 9.81 -12.10 35.50
C ASN A 119 10.74 -11.40 34.51
N VAL A 120 10.27 -11.13 33.28
CA VAL A 120 11.04 -10.38 32.28
C VAL A 120 11.36 -8.97 32.78
N TYR A 121 10.36 -8.28 33.33
CA TYR A 121 10.51 -6.94 33.90
C TYR A 121 11.60 -6.89 34.98
N ASN A 122 11.52 -7.78 35.96
CA ASN A 122 12.50 -7.88 37.05
C ASN A 122 13.92 -8.21 36.53
N LYS A 123 14.02 -9.08 35.52
CA LYS A 123 15.30 -9.43 34.88
C LYS A 123 15.93 -8.23 34.17
N GLU A 124 15.13 -7.44 33.48
CA GLU A 124 15.60 -6.26 32.74
C GLU A 124 15.98 -5.08 33.69
N ILE A 125 15.29 -4.94 34.83
CA ILE A 125 15.75 -4.04 35.93
C ILE A 125 17.12 -4.50 36.44
N ALA A 126 17.28 -5.79 36.75
CA ALA A 126 18.53 -6.32 37.29
C ALA A 126 19.72 -6.13 36.32
N ASN A 127 19.44 -6.15 35.01
CA ASN A 127 20.42 -5.89 33.97
C ASN A 127 20.68 -4.40 33.70
N GLY A 128 20.05 -3.48 34.43
CA GLY A 128 20.22 -2.04 34.28
C GLY A 128 19.64 -1.47 32.98
N LYS A 129 18.74 -2.20 32.30
CA LYS A 129 18.18 -1.81 31.00
C LYS A 129 16.92 -0.95 31.10
N ILE A 130 16.38 -0.78 32.31
CA ILE A 130 15.21 0.05 32.60
C ILE A 130 15.66 1.25 33.45
N SER A 131 15.38 2.47 32.99
CA SER A 131 15.68 3.70 33.72
C SER A 131 14.82 3.82 34.98
N GLU A 132 15.28 4.58 35.98
CA GLU A 132 14.53 4.74 37.24
C GLU A 132 13.18 5.45 37.03
N THR A 133 13.11 6.41 36.10
CA THR A 133 11.86 7.08 35.71
C THR A 133 10.88 6.11 35.07
N ARG A 134 11.34 5.24 34.15
CA ARG A 134 10.48 4.24 33.50
C ARG A 134 10.03 3.16 34.47
N LYS A 135 10.91 2.74 35.38
CA LYS A 135 10.58 1.79 36.44
C LYS A 135 9.42 2.32 37.30
N GLN A 136 9.48 3.58 37.74
CA GLN A 136 8.39 4.20 38.50
C GLN A 136 7.04 4.16 37.75
N SER A 137 7.05 4.43 36.45
CA SER A 137 5.83 4.39 35.64
C SER A 137 5.32 2.96 35.39
N LEU A 138 6.22 2.02 35.09
CA LEU A 138 5.88 0.61 34.88
C LEU A 138 5.39 -0.06 36.17
N ASP A 139 6.00 0.24 37.32
CA ASP A 139 5.55 -0.25 38.63
C ASP A 139 4.11 0.17 38.91
N SER A 140 3.74 1.41 38.58
CA SER A 140 2.36 1.90 38.72
C SER A 140 1.38 1.10 37.86
N ILE A 141 1.73 0.81 36.61
CA ILE A 141 0.89 0.06 35.67
C ILE A 141 0.77 -1.41 36.09
N LEU A 142 1.88 -2.06 36.40
CA LEU A 142 1.92 -3.46 36.81
C LEU A 142 1.11 -3.65 38.10
N SER A 143 1.17 -2.69 39.02
CA SER A 143 0.35 -2.71 40.24
C SER A 143 -1.15 -2.56 39.94
N GLN A 144 -1.52 -1.70 38.98
CA GLN A 144 -2.92 -1.56 38.55
C GLN A 144 -3.43 -2.82 37.85
N LEU A 145 -2.62 -3.45 36.98
CA LEU A 145 -2.96 -4.73 36.34
C LEU A 145 -3.14 -5.84 37.37
N ASP A 146 -2.24 -5.95 38.35
CA ASP A 146 -2.33 -6.94 39.43
C ASP A 146 -3.61 -6.73 40.27
N SER A 147 -3.92 -5.48 40.62
CA SER A 147 -5.16 -5.14 41.34
C SER A 147 -6.42 -5.48 40.54
N MET A 148 -6.42 -5.27 39.22
CA MET A 148 -7.54 -5.64 38.36
C MET A 148 -7.72 -7.16 38.26
N MET A 149 -6.63 -7.92 38.26
CA MET A 149 -6.67 -9.38 38.25
C MET A 149 -7.21 -9.98 39.55
N GLN A 150 -7.03 -9.29 40.69
CA GLN A 150 -7.50 -9.75 41.99
C GLN A 150 -8.99 -9.44 42.24
N ASN A 151 -9.63 -8.61 41.41
CA ASN A 151 -11.05 -8.26 41.53
C ASN A 151 -11.92 -9.14 40.62
N GLU A 152 -12.51 -10.21 41.16
CA GLU A 152 -13.46 -11.11 40.47
C GLU A 152 -14.91 -10.60 40.55
N ASP A 153 -15.21 -9.42 39.99
CA ASP A 153 -16.61 -8.99 39.84
C ASP A 153 -17.21 -9.58 38.56
N ASN A 154 -18.00 -10.65 38.71
CA ASN A 154 -18.63 -11.40 37.61
C ASN A 154 -19.99 -10.85 37.15
N ASP A 155 -20.44 -9.70 37.68
CA ASP A 155 -21.68 -9.06 37.25
C ASP A 155 -21.46 -8.06 36.09
N ILE A 156 -22.55 -7.67 35.41
CA ILE A 156 -22.47 -6.80 34.22
C ILE A 156 -21.88 -5.43 34.56
N ALA A 157 -22.15 -4.92 35.77
CA ALA A 157 -21.62 -3.66 36.26
C ALA A 157 -20.11 -3.74 36.50
N GLY A 158 -19.64 -4.80 37.14
CA GLY A 158 -18.23 -5.12 37.37
C GLY A 158 -17.46 -5.33 36.08
N LEU A 159 -18.01 -6.07 35.12
CA LEU A 159 -17.41 -6.25 33.79
C LEU A 159 -17.29 -4.91 33.03
N THR A 160 -18.29 -4.03 33.13
CA THR A 160 -18.27 -2.71 32.49
C THR A 160 -17.26 -1.77 33.15
N ALA A 161 -17.18 -1.78 34.48
CA ALA A 161 -16.22 -1.00 35.26
C ALA A 161 -14.78 -1.48 35.02
N SER A 162 -14.54 -2.80 35.01
CA SER A 162 -13.23 -3.38 34.72
C SER A 162 -12.79 -3.11 33.28
N ARG A 163 -13.72 -3.14 32.31
CA ARG A 163 -13.43 -2.71 30.93
C ARG A 163 -13.09 -1.23 30.82
N SER A 164 -13.77 -0.36 31.58
CA SER A 164 -13.49 1.08 31.60
C SER A 164 -12.12 1.36 32.23
N ARG A 165 -11.80 0.73 33.36
CA ARG A 165 -10.47 0.80 33.99
C ARG A 165 -9.36 0.28 33.09
N LEU A 166 -9.60 -0.82 32.36
CA LEU A 166 -8.63 -1.32 31.38
C LEU A 166 -8.38 -0.29 30.28
N THR A 167 -9.45 0.36 29.80
CA THR A 167 -9.37 1.39 28.75
C THR A 167 -8.60 2.62 29.23
N GLU A 168 -8.83 3.08 30.47
CA GLU A 168 -8.09 4.18 31.10
C GLU A 168 -6.61 3.83 31.32
N LEU A 169 -6.33 2.62 31.82
CA LEU A 169 -4.96 2.13 31.99
C LEU A 169 -4.24 2.07 30.63
N MET A 170 -4.89 1.52 29.61
CA MET A 170 -4.34 1.47 28.25
C MET A 170 -4.11 2.88 27.67
N ALA A 171 -5.00 3.84 27.93
CA ALA A 171 -4.82 5.24 27.52
C ALA A 171 -3.61 5.87 28.22
N SER A 172 -3.42 5.63 29.53
CA SER A 172 -2.24 6.10 30.25
C SER A 172 -0.93 5.45 29.78
N MET A 173 -0.97 4.20 29.30
CA MET A 173 0.18 3.52 28.68
C MET A 173 0.58 4.15 27.34
N SER A 174 -0.38 4.72 26.58
CA SER A 174 -0.13 5.30 25.25
C SER A 174 0.95 6.39 25.27
N HIS A 175 0.99 7.24 26.28
CA HIS A 175 1.99 8.30 26.42
C HIS A 175 3.41 7.78 26.70
N MET A 176 3.56 6.59 27.29
CA MET A 176 4.87 5.95 27.48
C MET A 176 5.37 5.21 26.24
N ILE A 177 4.50 4.98 25.25
CA ILE A 177 4.87 4.38 23.96
C ILE A 177 5.49 5.44 23.03
N GLU A 178 5.11 6.70 23.20
CA GLU A 178 5.63 7.86 22.44
C GLU A 178 7.10 8.17 22.77
N ASP A 179 7.48 8.07 24.05
CA ASP A 179 8.86 8.23 24.52
C ASP A 179 9.24 7.04 25.41
N PRO A 180 9.59 5.88 24.81
CA PRO A 180 10.03 4.73 25.57
C PRO A 180 11.43 5.05 26.07
N SER A 181 11.56 5.76 27.19
CA SER A 181 12.86 5.99 27.83
C SER A 181 13.51 4.63 28.13
N HIS A 182 14.36 4.14 27.23
CA HIS A 182 15.10 2.92 27.45
C HIS A 182 16.29 3.29 28.35
N GLY A 183 16.92 2.30 28.97
CA GLY A 183 18.33 2.45 29.38
C GLY A 183 19.28 2.60 28.18
N THR A 184 18.82 3.11 27.03
CA THR A 184 19.65 3.45 25.87
C THR A 184 20.05 4.93 25.94
N PRO A 185 21.20 5.30 25.37
CA PRO A 185 21.60 6.69 25.28
C PRO A 185 20.50 7.56 24.63
N PRO A 186 20.36 8.84 25.04
CA PRO A 186 19.54 9.78 24.29
C PRO A 186 20.08 9.89 22.86
N LEU A 187 19.18 10.12 21.90
CA LEU A 187 19.60 10.37 20.52
C LEU A 187 20.52 11.60 20.49
N GLU A 188 21.66 11.46 19.83
CA GLU A 188 22.56 12.55 19.55
C GLU A 188 21.83 13.59 18.68
N ARG A 189 21.85 14.85 19.12
CA ARG A 189 21.14 15.91 18.41
C ARG A 189 21.70 16.07 17.01
N ASP A 190 20.79 16.25 16.05
CA ASP A 190 21.11 16.52 14.65
C ASP A 190 21.82 15.35 13.92
N SER A 191 21.87 14.16 14.52
CA SER A 191 22.35 12.95 13.84
C SER A 191 21.28 12.37 12.91
N ARG A 192 21.70 11.47 11.99
CA ARG A 192 20.74 10.80 11.09
C ARG A 192 19.70 10.02 11.87
N ALA A 193 20.09 9.39 12.98
CA ALA A 193 19.18 8.65 13.84
C ALA A 193 18.10 9.55 14.45
N ASP A 194 18.47 10.74 14.95
CA ASP A 194 17.51 11.73 15.48
C ASP A 194 16.54 12.21 14.39
N ALA A 195 17.04 12.54 13.20
CA ALA A 195 16.23 13.00 12.08
C ALA A 195 15.21 11.94 11.59
N VAL A 196 15.62 10.67 11.51
CA VAL A 196 14.74 9.56 11.12
C VAL A 196 13.73 9.25 12.24
N TRP A 197 14.19 9.18 13.49
CA TRP A 197 13.34 8.83 14.63
C TRP A 197 12.17 9.79 14.82
N LYS A 198 12.41 11.11 14.72
CA LYS A 198 11.38 12.16 14.80
C LYS A 198 10.21 11.94 13.83
N ARG A 199 10.46 11.30 12.70
CA ARG A 199 9.46 11.01 11.66
C ARG A 199 8.86 9.63 11.85
N PHE A 200 9.72 8.62 12.01
CA PHE A 200 9.33 7.21 12.16
C PHE A 200 8.49 6.94 13.42
N SER A 201 8.73 7.67 14.53
CA SER A 201 7.97 7.54 15.77
C SER A 201 6.46 7.77 15.56
N LYS A 202 6.08 8.60 14.59
CA LYS A 202 4.68 8.84 14.21
C LYS A 202 4.01 7.58 13.64
N LEU A 203 4.75 6.75 12.87
CA LEU A 203 4.24 5.46 12.36
C LEU A 203 4.03 4.46 13.49
N LYS A 204 4.96 4.42 14.45
CA LYS A 204 4.86 3.57 15.63
C LYS A 204 3.68 3.97 16.51
N LEU A 205 3.45 5.27 16.70
CA LEU A 205 2.28 5.80 17.41
C LEU A 205 0.96 5.46 16.70
N TYR A 206 0.91 5.58 15.37
CA TYR A 206 -0.25 5.14 14.62
C TYR A 206 -0.56 3.65 14.87
N LEU A 207 0.44 2.77 14.79
CA LEU A 207 0.25 1.35 15.05
C LEU A 207 -0.18 1.05 16.47
N SER A 208 0.38 1.73 17.47
CA SER A 208 -0.02 1.51 18.87
C SER A 208 -1.51 1.83 19.08
N GLN A 209 -2.00 2.90 18.47
CA GLN A 209 -3.42 3.27 18.52
C GLN A 209 -4.30 2.32 17.71
N ASP A 210 -3.84 1.90 16.53
CA ASP A 210 -4.60 1.06 15.60
C ASP A 210 -4.75 -0.39 16.10
N VAL A 211 -3.68 -0.99 16.64
CA VAL A 211 -3.70 -2.36 17.19
C VAL A 211 -4.64 -2.48 18.40
N MET A 212 -4.86 -1.37 19.12
CA MET A 212 -5.75 -1.31 20.28
C MET A 212 -7.23 -1.09 19.89
N ARG A 213 -7.54 -0.94 18.59
CA ARG A 213 -8.92 -0.75 18.15
C ARG A 213 -9.79 -1.96 18.51
N PRO A 214 -10.96 -1.74 19.14
CA PRO A 214 -11.89 -2.83 19.45
C PRO A 214 -12.48 -3.39 18.14
N HIS A 215 -12.72 -4.70 18.10
CA HIS A 215 -13.34 -5.42 16.98
C HIS A 215 -12.50 -5.56 15.68
N SER A 216 -11.18 -5.33 15.73
CA SER A 216 -10.30 -5.71 14.61
C SER A 216 -10.31 -7.22 14.34
N GLY A 217 -10.12 -7.59 13.07
CA GLY A 217 -10.01 -8.99 12.64
C GLY A 217 -8.82 -9.71 13.28
N SER A 218 -8.81 -11.04 13.31
CA SER A 218 -7.73 -11.80 13.93
C SER A 218 -6.40 -11.65 13.19
N GLU A 219 -6.42 -11.68 11.85
CA GLU A 219 -5.23 -11.53 11.01
C GLU A 219 -4.78 -10.08 10.96
N GLU A 220 -5.73 -9.15 10.92
CA GLU A 220 -5.48 -7.72 11.05
C GLU A 220 -4.72 -7.39 12.35
N ARG A 221 -5.23 -7.87 13.50
CA ARG A 221 -4.59 -7.65 14.80
C ARG A 221 -3.21 -8.30 14.89
N ALA A 222 -3.07 -9.53 14.40
CA ALA A 222 -1.79 -10.23 14.39
C ALA A 222 -0.74 -9.48 13.55
N THR A 223 -1.12 -9.03 12.36
CA THR A 223 -0.26 -8.26 11.46
C THR A 223 0.16 -6.93 12.07
N GLY A 224 -0.79 -6.17 12.63
CA GLY A 224 -0.49 -4.90 13.27
C GLY A 224 0.44 -5.05 14.48
N MET A 225 0.25 -6.09 15.29
CA MET A 225 1.12 -6.38 16.44
C MET A 225 2.55 -6.75 16.02
N GLU A 226 2.71 -7.53 14.95
CA GLU A 226 4.02 -7.87 14.41
C GLU A 226 4.74 -6.63 13.87
N LEU A 227 4.04 -5.77 13.12
CA LEU A 227 4.59 -4.49 12.65
C LEU A 227 4.99 -3.58 13.82
N PHE A 228 4.18 -3.51 14.88
CA PHE A 228 4.48 -2.72 16.06
C PHE A 228 5.75 -3.21 16.77
N LYS A 229 5.92 -4.53 16.89
CA LYS A 229 7.12 -5.15 17.44
C LYS A 229 8.37 -4.83 16.60
N GLN A 230 8.26 -4.91 15.28
CA GLN A 230 9.37 -4.55 14.38
C GLN A 230 9.73 -3.06 14.50
N CYS A 231 8.74 -2.18 14.68
CA CYS A 231 8.99 -0.77 14.95
C CYS A 231 9.73 -0.55 16.27
N ALA A 232 9.45 -1.34 17.31
CA ALA A 232 10.18 -1.27 18.57
C ALA A 232 11.66 -1.71 18.44
N TYR A 233 11.95 -2.68 17.56
CA TYR A 233 13.34 -3.05 17.25
C TYR A 233 14.08 -1.97 16.46
N ALA A 234 13.42 -1.37 15.47
CA ALA A 234 14.00 -0.26 14.71
C ALA A 234 14.30 0.95 15.61
N ASP A 235 13.37 1.29 16.50
CA ASP A 235 13.52 2.30 17.54
C ASP A 235 14.76 2.05 18.41
N THR A 236 14.90 0.82 18.95
CA THR A 236 16.06 0.42 19.74
C THR A 236 17.37 0.55 18.96
N PHE A 237 17.36 0.15 17.68
CA PHE A 237 18.54 0.22 16.81
C PHE A 237 19.02 1.67 16.63
N LEU A 238 18.10 2.61 16.36
CA LEU A 238 18.42 4.02 16.18
C LEU A 238 19.10 4.62 17.43
N HIS A 239 18.58 4.31 18.61
CA HIS A 239 19.18 4.77 19.87
C HIS A 239 20.58 4.19 20.11
N GLN A 240 20.81 2.93 19.75
CA GLN A 240 22.10 2.26 19.94
C GLN A 240 23.20 2.77 18.99
N HIS A 241 22.82 3.22 17.80
CA HIS A 241 23.75 3.65 16.75
C HIS A 241 23.64 5.15 16.45
N SER A 242 23.17 5.94 17.43
CA SER A 242 22.84 7.34 17.21
C SER A 242 24.02 8.22 16.77
N GLY A 243 25.25 7.83 17.07
CA GLY A 243 26.48 8.50 16.66
C GLY A 243 27.20 7.87 15.45
N ASP A 244 26.55 6.95 14.72
CA ASP A 244 27.10 6.31 13.51
C ASP A 244 26.10 6.35 12.35
N ASP A 245 26.09 7.49 11.66
CA ASP A 245 25.19 7.76 10.53
C ASP A 245 25.33 6.73 9.39
N ASP A 246 26.54 6.20 9.15
CA ASP A 246 26.75 5.25 8.06
C ASP A 246 26.06 3.91 8.32
N THR A 247 26.13 3.44 9.58
CA THR A 247 25.39 2.28 10.06
C THR A 247 23.88 2.52 10.03
N VAL A 248 23.42 3.71 10.42
CA VAL A 248 22.00 4.09 10.35
C VAL A 248 21.50 4.06 8.90
N PHE A 249 22.21 4.67 7.96
CA PHE A 249 21.82 4.64 6.54
C PHE A 249 21.81 3.22 5.96
N GLY A 250 22.73 2.35 6.39
CA GLY A 250 22.72 0.93 6.02
C GLY A 250 21.43 0.25 6.51
N TYR A 251 21.08 0.46 7.77
CA TYR A 251 19.87 -0.08 8.36
C TYR A 251 18.58 0.47 7.74
N GLU A 252 18.56 1.75 7.37
CA GLU A 252 17.45 2.34 6.62
C GLU A 252 17.22 1.64 5.28
N THR A 253 18.32 1.45 4.54
CA THR A 253 18.33 0.85 3.19
C THR A 253 17.85 -0.60 3.21
N ASP A 254 18.31 -1.37 4.19
CA ASP A 254 18.07 -2.81 4.27
C ASP A 254 16.76 -3.15 5.01
N THR A 255 16.33 -2.30 5.95
CA THR A 255 15.24 -2.64 6.89
C THR A 255 14.19 -1.54 7.01
N MET A 256 14.55 -0.34 7.49
CA MET A 256 13.53 0.61 7.96
C MET A 256 12.60 1.12 6.87
N ARG A 257 13.10 1.34 5.65
CA ARG A 257 12.26 1.85 4.55
C ARG A 257 11.20 0.83 4.15
N GLN A 258 11.55 -0.45 4.14
CA GLN A 258 10.61 -1.53 3.91
C GLN A 258 9.59 -1.64 5.05
N LEU A 259 10.04 -1.55 6.31
CA LEU A 259 9.14 -1.54 7.47
C LEU A 259 8.14 -0.37 7.38
N ALA A 260 8.60 0.86 7.15
CA ALA A 260 7.74 2.04 7.01
C ALA A 260 6.70 1.86 5.90
N ARG A 261 7.10 1.25 4.78
CA ARG A 261 6.19 0.88 3.69
C ARG A 261 5.14 -0.14 4.11
N GLU A 262 5.51 -1.18 4.86
CA GLU A 262 4.56 -2.18 5.35
C GLU A 262 3.54 -1.56 6.31
N VAL A 263 3.96 -0.64 7.18
CA VAL A 263 3.06 0.13 8.04
C VAL A 263 2.05 0.95 7.23
N ARG A 264 2.48 1.58 6.12
CA ARG A 264 1.57 2.33 5.23
C ARG A 264 0.61 1.43 4.46
N VAL A 265 1.08 0.30 3.93
CA VAL A 265 0.18 -0.67 3.28
C VAL A 265 -0.84 -1.18 4.29
N PHE A 266 -0.43 -1.39 5.54
CA PHE A 266 -1.33 -1.71 6.63
C PHE A 266 -2.30 -0.57 6.94
N SER A 267 -1.88 0.70 6.96
CA SER A 267 -2.79 1.83 7.20
C SER A 267 -3.86 2.00 6.10
N LEU A 268 -3.54 1.60 4.87
CA LEU A 268 -4.45 1.64 3.71
C LEU A 268 -5.16 0.31 3.44
N ARG A 269 -5.04 -0.69 4.33
CA ARG A 269 -5.61 -2.05 4.12
C ARG A 269 -7.10 -2.08 3.78
N ASN A 270 -7.87 -1.11 4.28
CA ASN A 270 -9.31 -0.98 4.00
C ASN A 270 -9.61 -0.42 2.61
N HIS A 271 -8.63 0.19 1.94
CA HIS A 271 -8.77 0.72 0.58
C HIS A 271 -8.45 -0.32 -0.50
N LEU A 272 -8.25 -1.60 -0.15
CA LEU A 272 -7.96 -2.66 -1.10
C LEU A 272 -8.95 -2.61 -2.26
N THR A 273 -8.42 -2.35 -3.46
CA THR A 273 -9.19 -2.15 -4.69
C THR A 273 -8.60 -3.00 -5.81
N LEU A 274 -9.46 -3.56 -6.66
CA LEU A 274 -9.09 -4.34 -7.83
C LEU A 274 -9.14 -3.45 -9.08
N VAL A 275 -8.04 -3.38 -9.81
CA VAL A 275 -7.91 -2.56 -11.02
C VAL A 275 -7.46 -3.38 -12.22
N SER A 276 -7.81 -2.95 -13.43
CA SER A 276 -7.39 -3.60 -14.68
C SER A 276 -6.72 -2.58 -15.59
N PRO A 277 -5.52 -2.08 -15.22
CA PRO A 277 -4.87 -0.99 -15.93
C PRO A 277 -4.68 -1.31 -17.41
N ILE A 278 -4.70 -0.29 -18.26
CA ILE A 278 -4.56 -0.46 -19.72
C ILE A 278 -3.18 -0.97 -20.15
N TRP A 279 -2.20 -1.01 -19.25
CA TRP A 279 -0.85 -1.47 -19.50
C TRP A 279 -0.67 -2.91 -19.05
N ALA A 280 -0.11 -3.73 -19.95
CA ALA A 280 0.39 -5.05 -19.57
C ALA A 280 1.46 -4.87 -18.48
N SER A 281 1.23 -5.45 -17.31
CA SER A 281 2.16 -5.36 -16.19
C SER A 281 2.88 -6.68 -16.00
N SER A 282 4.18 -6.62 -15.74
CA SER A 282 4.89 -7.76 -15.16
C SER A 282 4.73 -7.71 -13.63
N PRO A 283 4.77 -8.84 -12.92
CA PRO A 283 4.89 -8.83 -11.46
C PRO A 283 6.18 -8.09 -11.08
N SER A 284 6.06 -6.82 -10.69
CA SER A 284 7.21 -5.99 -10.34
C SER A 284 7.43 -6.08 -8.83
N MET A 285 8.66 -6.41 -8.43
CA MET A 285 9.04 -6.29 -7.03
C MET A 285 9.22 -4.80 -6.72
N ASN A 286 8.47 -4.34 -5.73
CA ASN A 286 8.63 -2.98 -5.23
C ASN A 286 10.02 -2.83 -4.61
N ASP A 287 10.60 -1.65 -4.74
CA ASP A 287 11.92 -1.30 -4.21
C ASP A 287 11.74 -0.15 -3.20
N PRO A 288 11.90 -0.40 -1.89
CA PRO A 288 11.67 0.61 -0.85
C PRO A 288 12.68 1.78 -0.92
N ASN A 289 13.75 1.63 -1.70
CA ASN A 289 14.76 2.65 -1.92
C ASN A 289 14.53 3.42 -3.24
N ALA A 290 13.55 3.03 -4.05
CA ALA A 290 13.32 3.63 -5.36
C ALA A 290 12.46 4.90 -5.29
N ILE A 291 12.97 5.96 -5.92
CA ILE A 291 12.30 7.25 -6.11
C ILE A 291 11.93 7.39 -7.59
N PHE A 292 10.66 7.64 -7.86
CA PHE A 292 10.19 8.05 -9.17
C PHE A 292 10.25 9.58 -9.29
N PHE A 293 10.56 10.07 -10.48
CA PHE A 293 10.54 11.50 -10.78
C PHE A 293 9.85 11.76 -12.11
N SER A 294 9.00 12.78 -12.14
CA SER A 294 8.38 13.36 -13.34
C SER A 294 8.59 14.86 -13.33
N GLY A 295 9.25 15.39 -14.36
CA GLY A 295 9.66 16.79 -14.35
C GLY A 295 10.79 17.16 -15.29
N GLY A 296 11.33 18.37 -15.10
CA GLY A 296 12.44 18.92 -15.87
C GLY A 296 13.82 18.39 -15.43
N ASP A 297 14.80 18.47 -16.34
CA ASP A 297 16.15 17.94 -16.11
C ASP A 297 16.91 18.65 -14.99
N ALA A 298 16.69 19.96 -14.79
CA ALA A 298 17.35 20.74 -13.75
C ALA A 298 17.05 20.20 -12.35
N LEU A 299 15.76 20.04 -12.02
CA LEU A 299 15.34 19.48 -10.74
C LEU A 299 15.69 17.99 -10.63
N ARG A 300 15.67 17.25 -11.74
CA ARG A 300 16.10 15.85 -11.76
C ARG A 300 17.54 15.68 -11.29
N ASN A 301 18.44 16.57 -11.71
CA ASN A 301 19.85 16.53 -11.31
C ASN A 301 20.01 16.84 -9.82
N LEU A 302 19.34 17.89 -9.32
CA LEU A 302 19.33 18.21 -7.90
C LEU A 302 18.79 17.03 -7.06
N LEU A 303 17.69 16.41 -7.50
CA LEU A 303 17.11 15.25 -6.85
C LEU A 303 18.05 14.03 -6.89
N ALA A 304 18.82 13.84 -7.95
CA ALA A 304 19.82 12.77 -8.04
C ALA A 304 20.91 12.92 -6.96
N ASP A 305 21.39 14.14 -6.74
CA ASP A 305 22.39 14.44 -5.70
C ASP A 305 21.82 14.23 -4.30
N VAL A 306 20.55 14.60 -4.07
CA VAL A 306 19.83 14.31 -2.82
C VAL A 306 19.70 12.80 -2.61
N CYS A 307 19.25 12.07 -3.63
CA CYS A 307 19.09 10.61 -3.55
C CYS A 307 20.43 9.92 -3.25
N ALA A 308 21.52 10.35 -3.89
CA ALA A 308 22.84 9.78 -3.66
C ALA A 308 23.30 9.93 -2.20
N ARG A 309 23.11 11.12 -1.61
CA ARG A 309 23.43 11.37 -0.18
C ARG A 309 22.58 10.53 0.77
N GLN A 310 21.30 10.34 0.45
CA GLN A 310 20.38 9.52 1.26
C GLN A 310 20.46 8.02 0.95
N LYS A 311 21.40 7.54 0.12
CA LYS A 311 21.49 6.13 -0.33
C LYS A 311 20.16 5.62 -0.93
N LEU A 312 19.49 6.48 -1.72
CA LEU A 312 18.27 6.19 -2.47
C LEU A 312 18.57 6.04 -3.97
N LYS A 313 17.65 5.38 -4.67
CA LYS A 313 17.76 5.07 -6.08
C LYS A 313 16.74 5.88 -6.88
N LEU A 314 17.21 6.93 -7.54
CA LEU A 314 16.39 7.64 -8.54
C LEU A 314 16.20 6.76 -9.78
N LEU A 315 14.96 6.44 -10.12
CA LEU A 315 14.65 5.63 -11.29
C LEU A 315 15.02 6.40 -12.58
N GLY A 316 15.74 5.71 -13.48
CA GLY A 316 16.23 6.29 -14.73
C GLY A 316 15.11 6.62 -15.71
N LEU A 317 15.38 7.50 -16.68
CA LEU A 317 14.47 7.69 -17.82
C LEU A 317 14.46 6.41 -18.66
N SER A 318 13.27 5.90 -18.99
CA SER A 318 13.15 4.70 -19.80
C SER A 318 13.37 5.02 -21.29
N ALA A 319 14.35 4.36 -21.91
CA ALA A 319 14.52 4.37 -23.37
C ALA A 319 13.52 3.46 -24.11
N SER A 320 12.47 3.01 -23.42
CA SER A 320 11.45 2.13 -23.99
C SER A 320 10.68 2.80 -25.12
N LYS A 321 10.44 2.06 -26.21
CA LYS A 321 9.48 2.44 -27.27
C LYS A 321 8.03 2.54 -26.76
N ASN A 322 7.75 2.09 -25.53
CA ASN A 322 6.46 2.25 -24.86
C ASN A 322 6.65 3.03 -23.55
N ILE A 323 6.70 4.36 -23.65
CA ILE A 323 6.93 5.25 -22.51
C ILE A 323 5.86 5.05 -21.44
N ALA A 324 4.58 5.04 -21.80
CA ALA A 324 3.49 4.91 -20.81
C ALA A 324 3.59 3.62 -19.98
N SER A 325 3.86 2.48 -20.62
CA SER A 325 4.05 1.20 -19.92
C SER A 325 5.29 1.24 -19.01
N ALA A 326 6.37 1.87 -19.45
CA ALA A 326 7.57 1.98 -18.62
C ALA A 326 7.36 2.89 -17.40
N ARG A 327 6.62 4.00 -17.56
CA ARG A 327 6.27 4.90 -16.45
C ARG A 327 5.35 4.22 -15.46
N TRP A 328 4.38 3.45 -15.94
CA TRP A 328 3.57 2.56 -15.10
C TRP A 328 4.43 1.58 -14.29
N ASP A 329 5.35 0.86 -14.92
CA ASP A 329 6.24 -0.09 -14.22
C ASP A 329 7.10 0.62 -13.16
N GLN A 330 7.64 1.80 -13.47
CA GLN A 330 8.43 2.60 -12.54
C GLN A 330 7.60 3.06 -11.32
N LEU A 331 6.38 3.53 -11.57
CA LEU A 331 5.43 3.88 -10.51
C LEU A 331 5.00 2.66 -9.69
N GLN A 332 4.98 1.45 -10.26
CA GLN A 332 4.74 0.24 -9.50
C GLN A 332 5.93 -0.16 -8.60
N ILE A 333 7.16 0.17 -9.02
CA ILE A 333 8.38 -0.16 -8.28
C ILE A 333 8.64 0.83 -7.14
N CYS A 334 8.42 2.13 -7.37
CA CYS A 334 8.87 3.17 -6.45
C CYS A 334 8.09 3.20 -5.12
N GLN A 335 8.77 3.68 -4.08
CA GLN A 335 8.14 4.02 -2.81
C GLN A 335 7.60 5.44 -2.79
N VAL A 336 8.40 6.39 -3.27
CA VAL A 336 8.07 7.82 -3.36
C VAL A 336 8.10 8.26 -4.82
N ALA A 337 7.17 9.14 -5.19
CA ALA A 337 7.05 9.74 -6.51
C ALA A 337 7.06 11.26 -6.38
N VAL A 338 8.00 11.91 -7.08
CA VAL A 338 8.21 13.36 -7.07
C VAL A 338 7.70 13.94 -8.39
N PHE A 339 6.87 14.99 -8.29
CA PHE A 339 6.18 15.62 -9.41
C PHE A 339 6.53 17.10 -9.47
N ASP A 340 7.19 17.50 -10.56
CA ASP A 340 7.70 18.84 -10.79
C ASP A 340 6.70 19.70 -11.57
N PHE A 341 6.08 20.65 -10.89
CA PHE A 341 5.22 21.65 -11.51
C PHE A 341 5.92 23.01 -11.67
N THR A 342 7.24 23.12 -11.44
CA THR A 342 7.95 24.41 -11.50
C THR A 342 7.84 25.11 -12.86
N GLY A 343 7.68 24.34 -13.94
CA GLY A 343 7.44 24.86 -15.29
C GLY A 343 5.99 25.22 -15.63
N TYR A 344 5.05 25.11 -14.68
CA TYR A 344 3.65 25.43 -14.95
C TYR A 344 3.39 26.93 -15.00
N GLU A 345 2.87 27.38 -16.14
CA GLU A 345 2.35 28.72 -16.34
C GLU A 345 0.82 28.67 -16.45
N ARG A 346 0.13 29.57 -15.75
CA ARG A 346 -1.33 29.67 -15.83
C ARG A 346 -1.72 30.11 -17.25
N PRO A 347 -2.59 29.34 -17.95
CA PRO A 347 -3.04 29.73 -19.29
C PRO A 347 -3.72 31.10 -19.27
N ASP A 348 -3.33 31.95 -20.21
CA ASP A 348 -4.01 33.22 -20.50
C ASP A 348 -5.19 32.95 -21.44
N PRO A 349 -6.45 33.25 -21.05
CA PRO A 349 -7.63 33.04 -21.88
C PRO A 349 -7.57 33.72 -23.25
N ASP A 350 -6.81 34.81 -23.37
CA ASP A 350 -6.73 35.62 -24.59
C ASP A 350 -5.55 35.19 -25.50
N ARG A 351 -4.74 34.21 -25.07
CA ARG A 351 -3.58 33.73 -25.81
C ARG A 351 -3.78 32.30 -26.30
N GLN A 352 -3.22 32.00 -27.48
CA GLN A 352 -3.14 30.62 -27.95
C GLN A 352 -2.32 29.77 -26.98
N ILE A 353 -2.83 28.58 -26.66
CA ILE A 353 -2.18 27.62 -25.77
C ILE A 353 -0.87 27.15 -26.41
N ASP A 354 0.24 27.27 -25.68
CA ASP A 354 1.49 26.61 -26.02
C ASP A 354 1.40 25.11 -25.69
N LEU A 355 1.08 24.30 -26.70
CA LEU A 355 0.96 22.85 -26.54
C LEU A 355 2.27 22.18 -26.14
N ALA A 356 3.43 22.77 -26.47
CA ALA A 356 4.73 22.19 -26.11
C ALA A 356 4.98 22.31 -24.60
N GLY A 357 4.82 23.51 -24.04
CA GLY A 357 4.88 23.74 -22.59
C GLY A 357 3.79 22.96 -21.84
N ALA A 358 2.55 22.98 -22.35
CA ALA A 358 1.44 22.23 -21.76
C ALA A 358 1.69 20.71 -21.76
N GLY A 359 2.35 20.17 -22.79
CA GLY A 359 2.71 18.76 -22.89
C GLY A 359 3.63 18.25 -21.77
N VAL A 360 4.56 19.09 -21.30
CA VAL A 360 5.45 18.74 -20.18
C VAL A 360 4.64 18.61 -18.89
N ILE A 361 3.81 19.60 -18.57
CA ILE A 361 2.97 19.58 -17.36
C ILE A 361 1.88 18.51 -17.44
N ALA A 362 1.34 18.27 -18.64
CA ALA A 362 0.40 17.18 -18.91
C ALA A 362 0.98 15.82 -18.52
N ALA A 363 2.26 15.57 -18.82
CA ALA A 363 2.93 14.33 -18.43
C ALA A 363 3.05 14.19 -16.90
N VAL A 364 3.43 15.28 -16.22
CA VAL A 364 3.54 15.31 -14.76
C VAL A 364 2.19 15.03 -14.10
N ALA A 365 1.13 15.72 -14.52
CA ALA A 365 -0.21 15.55 -13.98
C ALA A 365 -0.78 14.14 -14.27
N TYR A 366 -0.57 13.62 -15.48
CA TYR A 366 -0.95 12.27 -15.87
C TYR A 366 -0.35 11.21 -14.94
N GLU A 367 0.94 11.33 -14.66
CA GLU A 367 1.65 10.38 -13.82
C GLU A 367 1.31 10.54 -12.33
N LEU A 368 0.97 11.76 -11.89
CA LEU A 368 0.41 12.01 -10.56
C LEU A 368 -0.93 11.27 -10.38
N GLY A 369 -1.81 11.29 -11.37
CA GLY A 369 -3.07 10.53 -11.35
C GLY A 369 -2.86 9.01 -11.20
N ILE A 370 -1.85 8.47 -11.88
CA ILE A 370 -1.45 7.06 -11.72
C ILE A 370 -0.93 6.79 -10.31
N ALA A 371 -0.07 7.66 -9.77
CA ALA A 371 0.50 7.51 -8.44
C ALA A 371 -0.57 7.55 -7.33
N LEU A 372 -1.59 8.40 -7.45
CA LEU A 372 -2.74 8.45 -6.54
C LEU A 372 -3.50 7.11 -6.53
N THR A 373 -3.72 6.52 -7.71
CA THR A 373 -4.37 5.21 -7.85
C THR A 373 -3.57 4.08 -7.21
N LEU A 374 -2.24 4.15 -7.28
CA LEU A 374 -1.34 3.17 -6.69
C LEU A 374 -1.09 3.39 -5.19
N GLY A 375 -1.53 4.52 -4.62
CA GLY A 375 -1.26 4.88 -3.22
C GLY A 375 0.21 5.19 -2.95
N ARG A 376 0.93 5.76 -3.93
CA ARG A 376 2.33 6.14 -3.74
C ARG A 376 2.45 7.36 -2.85
N MET A 377 3.58 7.47 -2.16
CA MET A 377 3.94 8.68 -1.44
C MET A 377 4.31 9.74 -2.46
N ILE A 378 3.61 10.86 -2.43
CA ILE A 378 3.68 11.89 -3.45
C ILE A 378 4.42 13.10 -2.87
N ILE A 379 5.36 13.65 -3.62
CA ILE A 379 5.95 14.96 -3.34
C ILE A 379 5.64 15.86 -4.54
N ILE A 380 4.98 16.98 -4.30
CA ILE A 380 4.65 17.97 -5.32
C ILE A 380 5.63 19.12 -5.17
N ILE A 381 6.31 19.49 -6.27
CA ILE A 381 7.30 20.56 -6.28
C ILE A 381 6.76 21.74 -7.08
N ALA A 382 6.90 22.95 -6.54
CA ALA A 382 6.58 24.19 -7.24
C ALA A 382 7.52 25.30 -6.77
N ASN A 383 7.61 26.39 -7.52
CA ASN A 383 8.36 27.57 -7.08
C ASN A 383 7.58 28.32 -5.99
N GLU A 384 8.31 29.05 -5.15
CA GLU A 384 7.73 29.95 -4.16
C GLU A 384 6.81 30.99 -4.83
N GLY A 385 5.60 31.16 -4.28
CA GLY A 385 4.57 32.05 -4.85
C GLY A 385 3.91 31.57 -6.16
N GLN A 386 4.30 30.43 -6.72
CA GLN A 386 3.71 29.90 -7.95
C GLN A 386 2.32 29.29 -7.71
N ASN A 387 1.37 29.56 -8.61
CA ASN A 387 0.10 28.85 -8.62
C ASN A 387 0.28 27.42 -9.15
N LEU A 388 -0.48 26.47 -8.62
CA LEU A 388 -0.56 25.12 -9.17
C LEU A 388 -1.67 25.04 -10.23
N PRO A 389 -1.62 24.06 -11.14
CA PRO A 389 -2.66 23.86 -12.14
C PRO A 389 -4.03 23.50 -11.56
N PHE A 390 -4.06 23.04 -10.31
CA PHE A 390 -5.24 22.61 -9.60
C PHE A 390 -5.01 22.54 -8.10
N ASP A 391 -6.12 22.48 -7.38
CA ASP A 391 -6.10 22.27 -5.94
C ASP A 391 -5.55 20.87 -5.65
N VAL A 392 -4.47 20.84 -4.88
CA VAL A 392 -3.85 19.63 -4.37
C VAL A 392 -4.12 19.55 -2.89
N ASP A 393 -4.36 18.33 -2.42
CA ASP A 393 -4.58 18.04 -1.01
C ASP A 393 -3.31 17.55 -0.30
N ILE A 394 -2.16 17.71 -0.97
CA ILE A 394 -0.82 17.49 -0.46
C ILE A 394 -0.09 18.83 -0.55
N GLU A 395 0.44 19.30 0.58
CA GLU A 395 1.22 20.53 0.65
C GLU A 395 2.45 20.44 -0.30
N PRO A 396 2.59 21.34 -1.27
CA PRO A 396 3.74 21.33 -2.18
C PRO A 396 5.01 21.81 -1.47
N VAL A 397 6.14 21.19 -1.80
CA VAL A 397 7.47 21.71 -1.45
C VAL A 397 7.76 22.90 -2.35
N ARG A 398 7.93 24.06 -1.74
CA ARG A 398 8.20 25.32 -2.43
C ARG A 398 9.70 25.56 -2.53
N LEU A 399 10.20 25.69 -3.76
CA LEU A 399 11.59 25.95 -4.05
C LEU A 399 11.85 27.46 -4.17
N ASN A 400 12.98 27.90 -3.62
CA ASN A 400 13.43 29.29 -3.66
C ASN A 400 14.43 29.55 -4.79
N GLY A 401 14.99 28.49 -5.40
CA GLY A 401 16.05 28.57 -6.39
C GLY A 401 17.44 28.81 -5.79
N ASP A 402 17.64 28.43 -4.52
CA ASP A 402 18.89 28.60 -3.79
C ASP A 402 19.45 27.27 -3.25
N ASP A 403 20.62 27.33 -2.59
CA ASP A 403 21.30 26.14 -2.06
C ASP A 403 20.48 25.39 -0.98
N GLY A 404 19.49 26.06 -0.36
CA GLY A 404 18.60 25.49 0.65
C GLY A 404 17.58 24.49 0.09
N ASP A 405 17.26 24.57 -1.21
CA ASP A 405 16.33 23.65 -1.88
C ASP A 405 16.78 22.19 -1.78
N SER A 406 18.09 21.97 -1.76
CA SER A 406 18.70 20.64 -1.58
C SER A 406 18.35 19.99 -0.24
N THR A 407 18.28 20.79 0.82
CA THR A 407 17.88 20.35 2.17
C THR A 407 16.37 20.16 2.26
N LEU A 408 15.59 21.10 1.68
CA LEU A 408 14.13 20.99 1.62
C LEU A 408 13.68 19.70 0.93
N LEU A 409 14.31 19.35 -0.20
CA LEU A 409 14.02 18.10 -0.91
C LEU A 409 14.41 16.86 -0.09
N ALA A 410 15.55 16.90 0.59
CA ALA A 410 15.98 15.80 1.46
C ALA A 410 14.98 15.53 2.58
N ASP A 411 14.54 16.59 3.27
CA ASP A 411 13.55 16.52 4.34
C ASP A 411 12.20 16.03 3.83
N ALA A 412 11.74 16.53 2.67
CA ALA A 412 10.49 16.11 2.06
C ALA A 412 10.49 14.61 1.68
N ILE A 413 11.63 14.09 1.22
CA ILE A 413 11.78 12.65 0.93
C ILE A 413 11.71 11.84 2.22
N ASP A 414 12.38 12.25 3.29
CA ASP A 414 12.30 11.56 4.57
C ASP A 414 10.88 11.62 5.16
N ASP A 415 10.20 12.76 5.05
CA ASP A 415 8.81 12.92 5.46
C ASP A 415 7.88 12.00 4.65
N ALA A 416 8.12 11.84 3.35
CA ALA A 416 7.37 10.91 2.51
C ALA A 416 7.68 9.43 2.85
N ILE A 417 8.94 9.10 3.12
CA ILE A 417 9.39 7.74 3.46
C ILE A 417 8.91 7.30 4.84
N TYR A 418 8.86 8.20 5.82
CA TYR A 418 8.53 7.88 7.21
C TYR A 418 7.20 8.46 7.68
N GLY A 419 6.46 9.14 6.80
CA GLY A 419 5.10 9.60 7.05
C GLY A 419 4.04 8.59 6.61
N LEU A 420 2.78 8.87 6.97
CA LEU A 420 1.61 8.15 6.45
C LEU A 420 1.07 8.78 5.17
N GLN A 421 1.11 10.11 5.05
CA GLN A 421 0.47 10.98 4.04
C GLN A 421 -1.06 10.80 3.87
N ARG A 422 -1.56 9.56 3.92
CA ARG A 422 -2.95 9.15 3.78
C ARG A 422 -3.32 8.15 4.87
N SER A 423 -4.49 8.32 5.45
CA SER A 423 -5.16 7.36 6.33
C SER A 423 -6.65 7.65 6.33
N GLY A 424 -7.49 6.62 6.48
CA GLY A 424 -8.94 6.78 6.49
C GLY A 424 -9.64 5.65 7.23
N THR A 425 -10.89 5.91 7.64
CA THR A 425 -11.78 4.91 8.26
C THR A 425 -12.72 4.26 7.25
N GLU A 426 -12.80 4.81 6.04
CA GLU A 426 -13.63 4.28 4.97
C GLU A 426 -13.04 2.99 4.39
N SER A 427 -13.87 2.21 3.69
CA SER A 427 -13.47 0.89 3.19
C SER A 427 -14.10 0.56 1.83
N SER A 428 -13.30 -0.03 0.95
CA SER A 428 -13.72 -0.57 -0.35
C SER A 428 -13.88 -2.08 -0.34
N ILE A 429 -13.72 -2.77 0.80
CA ILE A 429 -13.69 -4.23 0.86
C ILE A 429 -15.02 -4.85 0.40
N VAL A 430 -16.15 -4.31 0.86
CA VAL A 430 -17.50 -4.79 0.48
C VAL A 430 -17.75 -4.59 -1.02
N ALA A 431 -17.46 -3.39 -1.54
CA ALA A 431 -17.59 -3.07 -2.95
C ALA A 431 -16.67 -3.96 -3.82
N THR A 432 -15.44 -4.20 -3.36
CA THR A 432 -14.45 -5.03 -4.06
C THR A 432 -14.88 -6.48 -4.12
N ARG A 433 -15.45 -7.02 -3.04
CA ARG A 433 -16.01 -8.37 -3.05
C ARG A 433 -17.19 -8.49 -4.02
N ALA A 434 -18.10 -7.50 -4.03
CA ALA A 434 -19.23 -7.50 -4.95
C ALA A 434 -18.76 -7.52 -6.41
N TYR A 435 -17.85 -6.61 -6.76
CA TYR A 435 -17.21 -6.57 -8.09
C TYR A 435 -16.51 -7.88 -8.46
N LEU A 436 -15.77 -8.48 -7.52
CA LEU A 436 -15.08 -9.75 -7.73
C LEU A 436 -16.06 -10.88 -8.08
N ASN A 437 -17.15 -10.99 -7.32
CA ASN A 437 -18.18 -12.01 -7.54
C ASN A 437 -18.87 -11.85 -8.89
N GLU A 438 -19.16 -10.61 -9.28
CA GLU A 438 -19.75 -10.30 -10.59
C GLU A 438 -18.79 -10.66 -11.73
N LYS A 439 -17.55 -10.14 -11.68
CA LYS A 439 -16.52 -10.32 -12.72
C LYS A 439 -16.21 -11.79 -12.98
N PHE A 440 -16.20 -12.60 -11.93
CA PHE A 440 -15.86 -14.03 -12.03
C PHE A 440 -17.07 -14.96 -11.93
N SER A 441 -18.30 -14.44 -12.00
CA SER A 441 -19.55 -15.23 -11.93
C SER A 441 -19.59 -16.39 -12.94
N ASN A 442 -19.05 -16.18 -14.15
CA ASN A 442 -19.07 -17.13 -15.25
C ASN A 442 -17.73 -17.87 -15.48
N ILE A 443 -16.72 -17.67 -14.62
CA ILE A 443 -15.40 -18.28 -14.84
C ILE A 443 -15.47 -19.80 -14.74
N GLN A 444 -14.84 -20.55 -15.65
CA GLN A 444 -14.87 -22.02 -15.60
C GLN A 444 -13.77 -22.66 -14.75
N ASN A 445 -12.78 -21.87 -14.33
CA ASN A 445 -11.67 -22.36 -13.52
C ASN A 445 -12.16 -22.85 -12.14
N PHE A 446 -11.96 -24.14 -11.85
CA PHE A 446 -12.39 -24.77 -10.61
C PHE A 446 -11.75 -24.15 -9.36
N ILE A 447 -10.46 -23.82 -9.41
CA ILE A 447 -9.74 -23.20 -8.29
C ILE A 447 -10.39 -21.86 -7.97
N VAL A 448 -10.62 -21.03 -8.99
CA VAL A 448 -11.25 -19.72 -8.81
C VAL A 448 -12.66 -19.87 -8.23
N LYS A 449 -13.50 -20.76 -8.77
CA LYS A 449 -14.85 -21.02 -8.25
C LYS A 449 -14.84 -21.43 -6.78
N GLN A 450 -13.91 -22.30 -6.36
CA GLN A 450 -13.84 -22.75 -4.96
C GLN A 450 -13.30 -21.65 -4.05
N SER A 451 -12.27 -20.94 -4.47
CA SER A 451 -11.70 -19.83 -3.69
C SER A 451 -12.72 -18.70 -3.47
N LEU A 452 -13.52 -18.35 -4.49
CA LEU A 452 -14.58 -17.33 -4.36
C LEU A 452 -15.63 -17.71 -3.31
N LYS A 453 -16.02 -18.99 -3.22
CA LYS A 453 -16.97 -19.47 -2.21
C LYS A 453 -16.47 -19.34 -0.77
N LEU A 454 -15.16 -19.26 -0.58
CA LEU A 454 -14.55 -19.09 0.73
C LEU A 454 -14.48 -17.62 1.17
N ILE A 455 -14.77 -16.67 0.27
CA ILE A 455 -14.77 -15.23 0.57
C ILE A 455 -16.19 -14.81 1.00
N ASP A 456 -16.54 -15.11 2.24
CA ASP A 456 -17.82 -14.75 2.84
C ASP A 456 -17.78 -13.41 3.60
N ASP A 457 -18.84 -13.09 4.35
CA ASP A 457 -18.92 -11.90 5.20
C ASP A 457 -17.93 -11.90 6.36
N GLU A 458 -17.56 -13.08 6.86
CA GLU A 458 -16.60 -13.19 7.96
C GLU A 458 -15.18 -12.86 7.45
N VAL A 459 -14.80 -13.43 6.31
CA VAL A 459 -13.51 -13.12 5.66
C VAL A 459 -13.43 -11.65 5.26
N ALA A 460 -14.50 -11.07 4.72
CA ALA A 460 -14.53 -9.66 4.30
C ALA A 460 -14.47 -8.66 5.46
N ARG A 461 -14.75 -9.06 6.71
CA ARG A 461 -14.59 -8.18 7.88
C ARG A 461 -13.14 -7.97 8.30
N ASP A 462 -12.24 -8.86 7.89
CA ASP A 462 -10.80 -8.73 8.14
C ASP A 462 -10.10 -8.41 6.81
N PRO A 463 -9.64 -7.16 6.58
CA PRO A 463 -9.06 -6.77 5.30
C PRO A 463 -7.76 -7.52 4.96
N ILE A 464 -7.01 -7.98 5.97
CA ILE A 464 -5.79 -8.77 5.76
C ILE A 464 -6.16 -10.19 5.34
N LYS A 465 -7.11 -10.81 6.04
CA LYS A 465 -7.64 -12.13 5.67
C LYS A 465 -8.28 -12.10 4.29
N PHE A 466 -9.08 -11.08 3.99
CA PHE A 466 -9.68 -10.87 2.67
C PHE A 466 -8.63 -10.85 1.56
N ARG A 467 -7.55 -10.07 1.73
CA ARG A 467 -6.43 -10.05 0.78
C ARG A 467 -5.81 -11.43 0.57
N GLN A 468 -5.52 -12.17 1.64
CA GLN A 468 -4.92 -13.50 1.54
C GLN A 468 -5.80 -14.47 0.73
N PHE A 469 -7.14 -14.36 0.87
CA PHE A 469 -8.08 -15.19 0.11
C PHE A 469 -8.28 -14.74 -1.34
N LEU A 470 -7.96 -13.49 -1.67
CA LEU A 470 -7.94 -13.01 -3.06
C LEU A 470 -6.78 -13.58 -3.87
N GLU A 471 -5.61 -13.82 -3.27
CA GLU A 471 -4.41 -14.23 -4.01
C GLU A 471 -4.63 -15.51 -4.86
N PRO A 472 -5.26 -16.59 -4.35
CA PRO A 472 -5.59 -17.77 -5.17
C PRO A 472 -6.60 -17.49 -6.29
N VAL A 473 -7.56 -16.59 -6.05
CA VAL A 473 -8.58 -16.18 -7.06
C VAL A 473 -7.88 -15.49 -8.23
N LEU A 474 -7.02 -14.52 -7.93
CA LEU A 474 -6.29 -13.76 -8.94
C LEU A 474 -5.24 -14.63 -9.65
N GLY A 475 -4.51 -15.46 -8.90
CA GLY A 475 -3.56 -16.41 -9.47
C GLY A 475 -4.21 -17.43 -10.43
N GLY A 476 -5.44 -17.86 -10.13
CA GLY A 476 -6.21 -18.74 -11.00
C GLY A 476 -6.84 -18.06 -12.22
N ALA A 477 -7.07 -16.75 -12.17
CA ALA A 477 -7.63 -15.97 -13.27
C ALA A 477 -6.62 -15.71 -14.42
N GLY A 478 -5.31 -15.85 -14.16
CA GLY A 478 -4.29 -15.78 -15.19
C GLY A 478 -3.87 -14.36 -15.57
N GLN A 479 -3.50 -14.14 -16.84
CA GLN A 479 -2.92 -12.86 -17.29
C GLN A 479 -3.89 -11.68 -17.26
N ASP A 480 -5.20 -11.96 -17.38
CA ASP A 480 -6.25 -10.92 -17.35
C ASP A 480 -6.79 -10.66 -15.93
N ALA A 481 -6.13 -11.23 -14.91
CA ALA A 481 -6.51 -11.01 -13.52
C ALA A 481 -6.36 -9.52 -13.16
N PRO A 482 -7.34 -8.93 -12.45
CA PRO A 482 -7.17 -7.60 -11.92
C PRO A 482 -6.04 -7.58 -10.88
N GLN A 483 -5.45 -6.42 -10.70
CA GLN A 483 -4.36 -6.17 -9.77
C GLN A 483 -4.89 -5.58 -8.48
N ILE A 484 -4.28 -5.96 -7.35
CA ILE A 484 -4.57 -5.36 -6.05
C ILE A 484 -3.77 -4.06 -5.92
N VAL A 485 -4.47 -2.97 -5.61
CA VAL A 485 -3.89 -1.67 -5.26
C VAL A 485 -4.46 -1.15 -3.95
N PHE A 486 -3.74 -0.20 -3.33
CA PHE A 486 -4.12 0.48 -2.09
C PHE A 486 -4.17 1.99 -2.32
N PRO A 487 -5.16 2.49 -3.08
CA PRO A 487 -5.28 3.90 -3.45
C PRO A 487 -5.38 4.85 -2.25
N ALA A 488 -5.16 6.14 -2.52
CA ALA A 488 -5.31 7.21 -1.54
C ALA A 488 -6.70 7.25 -0.88
N TRP A 489 -7.73 6.80 -1.61
CA TRP A 489 -9.12 6.69 -1.16
C TRP A 489 -9.68 5.31 -1.50
N PRO A 490 -10.65 4.78 -0.74
CA PRO A 490 -11.29 3.52 -1.07
C PRO A 490 -11.90 3.56 -2.47
N GLY A 491 -11.67 2.52 -3.27
CA GLY A 491 -12.28 2.41 -4.58
C GLY A 491 -13.75 2.03 -4.53
N SER A 492 -14.44 2.32 -5.63
CA SER A 492 -15.74 1.76 -5.97
C SER A 492 -15.74 1.26 -7.42
N TYR A 493 -16.86 0.67 -7.84
CA TYR A 493 -17.00 0.04 -9.15
C TYR A 493 -18.25 0.54 -9.85
N PRO A 494 -18.30 0.49 -11.20
CA PRO A 494 -19.50 0.82 -11.94
C PRO A 494 -20.64 -0.12 -11.55
N ASP A 495 -21.84 0.44 -11.40
CA ASP A 495 -23.06 -0.34 -11.21
C ASP A 495 -23.47 -0.95 -12.57
N PRO A 496 -23.59 -2.28 -12.69
CA PRO A 496 -24.00 -2.92 -13.94
C PRO A 496 -25.41 -2.51 -14.40
N GLU A 497 -26.29 -2.13 -13.47
CA GLU A 497 -27.67 -1.72 -13.78
C GLU A 497 -27.79 -0.22 -14.09
N MET A 498 -26.80 0.58 -13.68
CA MET A 498 -26.79 2.03 -13.90
C MET A 498 -25.53 2.49 -14.62
N ARG A 499 -25.61 2.54 -15.96
CA ARG A 499 -24.51 3.05 -16.79
C ARG A 499 -24.35 4.56 -16.60
N ARG A 500 -23.13 4.98 -16.27
CA ARG A 500 -22.73 6.38 -16.06
C ARG A 500 -21.57 6.76 -16.97
N CYS A 501 -21.69 7.92 -17.61
CA CYS A 501 -20.62 8.59 -18.35
C CYS A 501 -20.07 9.75 -17.53
N PHE A 502 -18.80 9.66 -17.14
CA PHE A 502 -18.08 10.79 -16.57
C PHE A 502 -17.35 11.55 -17.68
N HIS A 503 -17.68 12.82 -17.87
CA HIS A 503 -17.06 13.68 -18.88
C HIS A 503 -15.98 14.56 -18.26
N VAL A 504 -14.74 14.25 -18.64
CA VAL A 504 -13.51 14.93 -18.25
C VAL A 504 -13.16 15.96 -19.31
N THR A 505 -13.14 17.25 -18.95
CA THR A 505 -12.90 18.35 -19.89
C THR A 505 -12.33 19.58 -19.18
N ALA A 506 -11.65 20.46 -19.91
CA ALA A 506 -11.11 21.69 -19.34
C ALA A 506 -12.23 22.65 -18.92
N PHE A 507 -12.05 23.30 -17.77
CA PHE A 507 -12.98 24.31 -17.28
C PHE A 507 -12.61 25.70 -17.76
N GLY A 508 -13.60 26.46 -18.24
CA GLY A 508 -13.44 27.87 -18.63
C GLY A 508 -13.56 28.15 -20.14
N PRO A 509 -12.85 27.42 -21.02
CA PRO A 509 -12.92 27.70 -22.46
C PRO A 509 -14.33 27.59 -23.03
N ALA A 510 -14.67 28.48 -23.96
CA ALA A 510 -16.00 28.52 -24.57
C ALA A 510 -16.39 27.18 -25.23
N TRP A 511 -15.43 26.53 -25.89
CA TRP A 511 -15.63 25.25 -26.58
C TRP A 511 -16.06 24.11 -25.64
N ALA A 512 -15.69 24.15 -24.35
CA ALA A 512 -16.01 23.09 -23.40
C ALA A 512 -17.53 22.98 -23.16
N LYS A 513 -18.27 24.08 -23.30
CA LYS A 513 -19.73 24.08 -23.22
C LYS A 513 -20.37 23.37 -24.41
N ASP A 514 -19.84 23.56 -25.61
CA ASP A 514 -20.37 22.94 -26.82
C ASP A 514 -20.13 21.42 -26.78
N THR A 515 -18.92 21.00 -26.43
CA THR A 515 -18.61 19.57 -26.24
C THR A 515 -19.45 18.96 -25.12
N MET A 516 -19.70 19.69 -24.01
CA MET A 516 -20.61 19.23 -22.95
C MET A 516 -22.01 18.91 -23.50
N ASN A 517 -22.60 19.81 -24.28
CA ASN A 517 -23.94 19.62 -24.83
C ASN A 517 -23.99 18.37 -25.72
N ILE A 518 -22.98 18.18 -26.57
CA ILE A 518 -22.90 17.04 -27.49
C ILE A 518 -22.79 15.72 -26.73
N VAL A 519 -21.88 15.63 -25.75
CA VAL A 519 -21.69 14.41 -24.95
C VAL A 519 -22.95 14.11 -24.14
N SER A 520 -23.54 15.13 -23.50
CA SER A 520 -24.78 14.96 -22.73
C SER A 520 -25.94 14.46 -23.59
N SER A 521 -26.12 14.99 -24.80
CA SER A 521 -27.14 14.50 -25.73
C SER A 521 -26.87 13.06 -26.18
N GLY A 522 -25.60 12.71 -26.43
CA GLY A 522 -25.21 11.33 -26.74
C GLY A 522 -25.54 10.36 -25.60
N CYS A 523 -25.29 10.76 -24.35
CA CYS A 523 -25.66 9.98 -23.17
C CYS A 523 -27.18 9.80 -23.03
N GLU A 524 -27.96 10.87 -23.23
CA GLU A 524 -29.42 10.83 -23.17
C GLU A 524 -30.02 9.85 -24.18
N ILE A 525 -29.57 9.92 -25.44
CA ILE A 525 -30.00 9.00 -26.50
C ILE A 525 -29.65 7.55 -26.16
N ALA A 526 -28.49 7.33 -25.54
CA ALA A 526 -28.02 6.00 -25.18
C ALA A 526 -28.57 5.48 -23.85
N GLY A 527 -29.34 6.26 -23.10
CA GLY A 527 -29.80 5.89 -21.75
C GLY A 527 -28.66 5.71 -20.75
N VAL A 528 -27.64 6.59 -20.82
CA VAL A 528 -26.48 6.62 -19.92
C VAL A 528 -26.57 7.90 -19.07
N GLU A 529 -26.36 7.80 -17.77
CA GLU A 529 -26.35 8.97 -16.88
C GLU A 529 -25.13 9.86 -17.19
N TYR A 530 -25.35 11.13 -17.53
CA TYR A 530 -24.29 12.09 -17.80
C TYR A 530 -23.84 12.80 -16.51
N ILE A 531 -22.56 12.70 -16.17
CA ILE A 531 -21.94 13.36 -15.02
C ILE A 531 -20.77 14.26 -15.47
N ARG A 532 -20.67 15.44 -14.85
CA ARG A 532 -19.55 16.37 -15.00
C ARG A 532 -19.08 16.84 -13.63
N GLY A 533 -17.76 16.98 -13.45
CA GLY A 533 -17.12 17.25 -12.15
C GLY A 533 -17.53 18.55 -11.46
N ASP A 534 -18.02 19.55 -12.19
CA ASP A 534 -18.46 20.84 -11.62
C ASP A 534 -19.88 20.84 -11.04
N LYS A 535 -20.68 19.79 -11.27
CA LYS A 535 -22.01 19.64 -10.67
C LYS A 535 -21.96 19.07 -9.26
N VAL A 536 -20.78 18.71 -8.75
CA VAL A 536 -20.60 18.09 -7.44
C VAL A 536 -20.10 19.15 -6.44
N LEU A 537 -20.92 19.47 -5.45
CA LEU A 537 -20.62 20.43 -4.38
C LEU A 537 -19.77 19.79 -3.26
N ASP A 538 -18.66 19.14 -3.61
CA ASP A 538 -17.73 18.56 -2.62
C ASP A 538 -16.55 19.51 -2.38
N PRO A 539 -16.26 19.92 -1.13
CA PRO A 539 -15.07 20.72 -0.81
C PRO A 539 -13.74 19.99 -1.13
N ASN A 540 -13.73 18.66 -1.26
CA ASN A 540 -12.56 17.90 -1.70
C ASN A 540 -12.70 17.46 -3.17
N ILE A 541 -12.21 18.32 -4.07
CA ILE A 541 -12.33 18.15 -5.52
C ILE A 541 -11.67 16.84 -6.00
N ILE A 542 -10.44 16.54 -5.54
CA ILE A 542 -9.74 15.32 -5.98
C ILE A 542 -10.47 14.06 -5.50
N ARG A 543 -11.02 14.08 -4.27
CA ARG A 543 -11.83 12.96 -3.79
C ARG A 543 -13.07 12.74 -4.67
N SER A 544 -13.78 13.81 -5.01
CA SER A 544 -14.95 13.73 -5.89
C SER A 544 -14.61 13.16 -7.27
N ILE A 545 -13.49 13.60 -7.85
CA ILE A 545 -12.95 13.06 -9.11
C ILE A 545 -12.71 11.55 -8.99
N TRP A 546 -12.05 11.12 -7.91
CA TRP A 546 -11.78 9.70 -7.65
C TRP A 546 -13.08 8.88 -7.61
N ASP A 547 -14.07 9.30 -6.82
CA ASP A 547 -15.33 8.57 -6.68
C ASP A 547 -16.11 8.48 -8.01
N ASN A 548 -16.15 9.58 -8.78
CA ASN A 548 -16.81 9.61 -10.07
C ASN A 548 -16.13 8.70 -11.11
N LEU A 549 -14.79 8.73 -11.17
CA LEU A 549 -14.03 7.83 -12.04
C LEU A 549 -14.16 6.36 -11.60
N CYS A 550 -14.23 6.09 -10.30
CA CYS A 550 -14.47 4.74 -9.80
C CYS A 550 -15.87 4.21 -10.18
N GLN A 551 -16.89 5.05 -10.22
CA GLN A 551 -18.27 4.64 -10.55
C GLN A 551 -18.60 4.70 -12.06
N ALA A 552 -17.74 5.34 -12.87
CA ALA A 552 -17.99 5.53 -14.29
C ALA A 552 -17.93 4.21 -15.09
N SER A 553 -19.00 3.84 -15.78
CA SER A 553 -18.94 2.76 -16.78
C SER A 553 -18.29 3.24 -18.08
N HIS A 554 -18.41 4.53 -18.37
CA HIS A 554 -17.82 5.20 -19.52
C HIS A 554 -17.12 6.49 -19.09
N VAL A 555 -15.98 6.80 -19.68
CA VAL A 555 -15.27 8.05 -19.47
C VAL A 555 -15.01 8.69 -20.82
N VAL A 556 -15.52 9.90 -21.04
CA VAL A 556 -15.19 10.70 -22.22
C VAL A 556 -14.18 11.75 -21.77
N VAL A 557 -13.03 11.83 -22.45
CA VAL A 557 -11.95 12.74 -22.09
C VAL A 557 -11.61 13.63 -23.27
N ASP A 558 -11.77 14.94 -23.08
CA ASP A 558 -11.40 15.95 -24.06
C ASP A 558 -10.00 16.51 -23.77
N LEU A 559 -9.04 16.14 -24.62
CA LEU A 559 -7.63 16.49 -24.47
C LEU A 559 -7.28 17.86 -25.06
N THR A 560 -8.25 18.62 -25.59
CA THR A 560 -8.01 19.93 -26.21
C THR A 560 -7.24 20.85 -25.26
N GLY A 561 -6.11 21.39 -25.73
CA GLY A 561 -5.22 22.27 -24.97
C GLY A 561 -4.36 21.59 -23.90
N LEU A 562 -4.34 20.24 -23.80
CA LEU A 562 -3.52 19.49 -22.85
C LEU A 562 -3.67 19.96 -21.38
N ASN A 563 -4.90 20.22 -20.96
CA ASN A 563 -5.17 20.72 -19.63
C ASN A 563 -4.71 19.74 -18.52
N ALA A 564 -3.92 20.24 -17.56
CA ALA A 564 -3.32 19.41 -16.53
C ALA A 564 -4.33 18.64 -15.66
N ASN A 565 -5.52 19.20 -15.35
CA ASN A 565 -6.58 18.48 -14.62
C ASN A 565 -7.09 17.28 -15.41
N VAL A 566 -7.43 17.51 -16.68
CA VAL A 566 -7.87 16.47 -17.61
C VAL A 566 -6.84 15.34 -17.67
N MET A 567 -5.56 15.69 -17.67
CA MET A 567 -4.48 14.70 -17.72
C MET A 567 -4.37 13.90 -16.42
N LEU A 568 -4.51 14.53 -15.25
CA LEU A 568 -4.58 13.82 -13.97
C LEU A 568 -5.74 12.82 -13.95
N GLU A 569 -6.93 13.25 -14.36
CA GLU A 569 -8.13 12.40 -14.44
C GLU A 569 -7.95 11.24 -15.42
N LEU A 570 -7.31 11.48 -16.56
CA LEU A 570 -6.95 10.45 -17.52
C LEU A 570 -5.98 9.42 -16.93
N GLY A 571 -5.01 9.87 -16.13
CA GLY A 571 -4.06 9.02 -15.42
C GLY A 571 -4.76 8.04 -14.49
N ILE A 572 -5.71 8.54 -13.69
CA ILE A 572 -6.56 7.75 -12.80
C ILE A 572 -7.41 6.76 -13.62
N ALA A 573 -8.11 7.24 -14.66
CA ALA A 573 -8.98 6.40 -15.49
C ALA A 573 -8.22 5.21 -16.12
N HIS A 574 -7.04 5.46 -16.67
CA HIS A 574 -6.18 4.43 -17.27
C HIS A 574 -5.61 3.45 -16.25
N ALA A 575 -5.25 3.93 -15.04
CA ALA A 575 -4.77 3.06 -13.96
C ALA A 575 -5.90 2.17 -13.39
N LEU A 576 -7.12 2.69 -13.27
CA LEU A 576 -8.30 1.91 -12.87
C LEU A 576 -8.71 0.89 -13.94
N GLY A 577 -8.42 1.16 -15.22
CA GLY A 577 -8.88 0.32 -16.34
C GLY A 577 -10.28 0.68 -16.84
N ARG A 578 -10.67 1.96 -16.74
CA ARG A 578 -11.97 2.42 -17.19
C ARG A 578 -12.06 2.42 -18.71
N ASN A 579 -13.29 2.29 -19.23
CA ASN A 579 -13.55 2.41 -20.66
C ASN A 579 -13.47 3.89 -21.05
N VAL A 580 -12.45 4.28 -21.82
CA VAL A 580 -12.13 5.69 -22.12
C VAL A 580 -12.27 5.99 -23.60
N LEU A 581 -13.03 7.03 -23.94
CA LEU A 581 -13.07 7.66 -25.27
C LEU A 581 -12.27 8.96 -25.25
N LEU A 582 -11.21 9.03 -26.05
CA LEU A 582 -10.38 10.23 -26.19
C LEU A 582 -10.83 11.08 -27.39
N VAL A 583 -11.09 12.35 -27.13
CA VAL A 583 -11.46 13.35 -28.15
C VAL A 583 -10.55 14.57 -28.04
N THR A 584 -10.36 15.30 -29.14
CA THR A 584 -9.55 16.53 -29.15
C THR A 584 -9.85 17.38 -30.38
N GLN A 585 -9.68 18.70 -30.27
CA GLN A 585 -9.62 19.61 -31.42
C GLN A 585 -8.20 19.78 -31.97
N ASP A 586 -7.18 19.37 -31.22
CA ASP A 586 -5.77 19.50 -31.59
C ASP A 586 -5.25 18.26 -32.33
N SER A 587 -4.84 18.43 -33.58
CA SER A 587 -4.42 17.31 -34.45
C SER A 587 -3.08 16.67 -34.03
N ASP A 588 -2.17 17.44 -33.44
CA ASP A 588 -0.78 17.04 -33.22
C ASP A 588 -0.43 16.77 -31.74
N ILE A 589 -1.44 16.59 -30.89
CA ILE A 589 -1.27 16.42 -29.44
C ILE A 589 -0.30 15.28 -29.05
N LYS A 590 -0.21 14.23 -29.88
CA LYS A 590 0.70 13.09 -29.69
C LYS A 590 2.18 13.46 -29.76
N SER A 591 2.51 14.53 -30.49
CA SER A 591 3.89 15.04 -30.60
C SER A 591 4.34 15.73 -29.31
N TYR A 592 3.40 16.21 -28.50
CA TYR A 592 3.66 16.95 -27.26
C TYR A 592 3.48 16.08 -26.01
N PHE A 593 2.72 14.98 -26.10
CA PHE A 593 2.57 14.03 -25.01
C PHE A 593 2.75 12.58 -25.47
N SER A 594 3.95 12.03 -25.26
CA SER A 594 4.32 10.73 -25.82
C SER A 594 3.57 9.54 -25.22
N SER A 595 3.04 9.66 -23.99
CA SER A 595 2.37 8.54 -23.31
C SER A 595 1.03 8.16 -23.94
N ILE A 596 0.41 9.04 -24.74
CA ILE A 596 -0.84 8.76 -25.47
C ILE A 596 -0.62 8.36 -26.93
N THR A 597 0.63 8.26 -27.41
CA THR A 597 0.96 8.01 -28.83
C THR A 597 0.24 6.78 -29.40
N LYS A 598 0.16 5.71 -28.61
CA LYS A 598 -0.43 4.42 -29.01
C LYS A 598 -1.95 4.36 -28.81
N LEU A 599 -2.56 5.38 -28.23
CA LEU A 599 -3.99 5.41 -27.98
C LEU A 599 -4.75 5.91 -29.20
N ARG A 600 -5.96 5.37 -29.39
CA ARG A 600 -6.90 5.85 -30.41
C ARG A 600 -7.55 7.12 -29.89
N MET A 601 -7.58 8.14 -30.73
CA MET A 601 -8.21 9.44 -30.42
C MET A 601 -9.08 9.85 -31.60
N HIS A 602 -10.12 10.62 -31.31
CA HIS A 602 -11.07 11.11 -32.30
C HIS A 602 -10.97 12.63 -32.37
N THR A 603 -10.59 13.15 -33.53
CA THR A 603 -10.53 14.60 -33.74
C THR A 603 -11.92 15.15 -34.07
N TYR A 604 -12.22 16.35 -33.59
CA TYR A 604 -13.46 17.05 -33.90
C TYR A 604 -13.21 18.55 -34.08
N SER A 605 -14.19 19.27 -34.62
CA SER A 605 -14.15 20.72 -34.75
C SER A 605 -15.53 21.31 -34.53
N ILE A 606 -15.63 22.33 -33.66
CA ILE A 606 -16.88 23.02 -33.36
C ILE A 606 -17.28 24.06 -34.42
N THR A 607 -16.44 24.32 -35.43
CA THR A 607 -16.68 25.39 -36.40
C THR A 607 -17.69 25.01 -37.50
N SER A 608 -18.11 23.74 -37.58
CA SER A 608 -19.13 23.28 -38.54
C SER A 608 -19.79 21.97 -38.10
N ASP A 609 -21.02 21.71 -38.54
CA ASP A 609 -21.72 20.44 -38.32
C ASP A 609 -20.93 19.24 -38.85
N SER A 610 -20.23 19.42 -39.98
CA SER A 610 -19.33 18.41 -40.54
C SER A 610 -18.13 18.10 -39.64
N GLY A 611 -17.66 19.09 -38.86
CA GLY A 611 -16.60 18.94 -37.87
C GLY A 611 -17.04 18.21 -36.60
N LEU A 612 -18.34 18.22 -36.30
CA LEU A 612 -18.93 17.51 -35.15
C LEU A 612 -19.32 16.06 -35.46
N LYS A 613 -19.53 15.72 -36.74
CA LYS A 613 -19.91 14.37 -37.16
C LYS A 613 -18.98 13.27 -36.61
N PRO A 614 -17.63 13.39 -36.68
CA PRO A 614 -16.73 12.38 -36.12
C PRO A 614 -16.90 12.15 -34.62
N LEU A 615 -17.21 13.20 -33.85
CA LEU A 615 -17.48 13.12 -32.41
C LEU A 615 -18.78 12.35 -32.16
N ASN A 616 -19.86 12.72 -32.85
CA ASN A 616 -21.15 12.03 -32.73
C ASN A 616 -21.05 10.54 -33.10
N ASP A 617 -20.39 10.22 -34.20
CA ASP A 617 -20.18 8.83 -34.64
C ASP A 617 -19.37 8.03 -33.60
N ALA A 618 -18.36 8.66 -32.99
CA ALA A 618 -17.56 8.05 -31.93
C ALA A 618 -18.37 7.80 -30.66
N LEU A 619 -19.15 8.79 -30.20
CA LEU A 619 -20.00 8.69 -29.02
C LEU A 619 -21.08 7.60 -29.17
N ASN A 620 -21.77 7.57 -30.31
CA ASN A 620 -22.77 6.55 -30.60
C ASN A 620 -22.19 5.14 -30.54
N LYS A 621 -21.00 4.95 -31.14
CA LYS A 621 -20.31 3.67 -31.08
C LYS A 621 -19.87 3.35 -29.65
N PHE A 622 -19.31 4.31 -28.94
CA PHE A 622 -18.78 4.13 -27.60
C PHE A 622 -19.87 3.72 -26.59
N PHE A 623 -21.02 4.41 -26.58
CA PHE A 623 -22.12 4.07 -25.67
C PHE A 623 -22.89 2.80 -26.05
N SER A 624 -22.72 2.32 -27.29
CA SER A 624 -23.27 1.02 -27.74
C SER A 624 -22.41 -0.18 -27.33
N GLN A 625 -21.17 0.05 -26.88
CA GLN A 625 -20.23 -1.00 -26.49
C GLN A 625 -20.31 -1.28 -25.00
N VAL A 626 -21.26 -2.12 -24.55
CA VAL A 626 -21.17 -2.92 -23.32
C VAL A 626 -21.91 -4.23 -23.52
#